data_AF-A0A7S1RVT2-F1
#
_entry.id   AF-A0A7S1RVT2-F1
#
_cell.length_a   1.000
_cell.length_b   1.000
_cell.length_c   1.000
_cell.angle_alpha   90.00
_cell.angle_beta   90.00
_cell.angle_gamma   90.00
#
_symmetry.space_group_name_H-M   'P 1'
#
loop_
_entity.id
_entity.type
_entity.pdbx_description
1 polymer ?
#
loop_
_entity_poly.entity_id
_entity_poly.type
_entity_poly.pdbx_seq_one_letter_code
_entity_poly.pdbx_strand_id
1 'polypeptide(L)'
;DFEAETKSRSEELKALATAKKVISENTAGAEKLAYGLNQVSLMQLSTGTDLANFEAVRYVRDLARKHGSKSLAQLAARMASVTRSGLRVGEDPFGKVKGLIADMIERLESEADADASHKGFCDKELAETNTKKDDKTAEIEKLATKIDQLSARSAQLKAEVAALQKALSELAKAQAEMDKMRQQEKADFTKAKADTEQGLEGVKMA
;
A
#
# COMPACT_ATOMS: atom_id res chain seq x y z
N ASP A 1 -13.37 2.77 -12.15
CA ASP A 1 -12.36 1.77 -12.58
C ASP A 1 -12.18 0.60 -11.62
N PHE A 2 -11.95 0.78 -10.32
CA PHE A 2 -11.84 -0.35 -9.36
C PHE A 2 -13.10 -1.23 -9.28
N GLU A 3 -14.28 -0.63 -9.34
CA GLU A 3 -15.56 -1.36 -9.24
C GLU A 3 -15.82 -2.25 -10.47
N ALA A 4 -15.42 -1.81 -11.66
CA ALA A 4 -15.50 -2.61 -12.89
C ALA A 4 -14.50 -3.79 -12.88
N GLU A 5 -13.28 -3.56 -12.41
CA GLU A 5 -12.25 -4.59 -12.21
C GLU A 5 -12.69 -5.68 -11.21
N THR A 6 -13.27 -5.29 -10.07
CA THR A 6 -13.77 -6.26 -9.07
C THR A 6 -14.93 -7.10 -9.62
N LYS A 7 -15.79 -6.51 -10.44
CA LYS A 7 -16.91 -7.22 -11.07
C LYS A 7 -16.41 -8.21 -12.13
N SER A 8 -15.51 -7.80 -13.02
CA SER A 8 -14.88 -8.67 -14.02
C SER A 8 -14.20 -9.87 -13.35
N ARG A 9 -13.39 -9.64 -12.31
CA ARG A 9 -12.72 -10.69 -11.54
C ARG A 9 -13.71 -11.66 -10.88
N SER A 10 -14.85 -11.17 -10.40
CA SER A 10 -15.89 -12.03 -9.81
C SER A 10 -16.57 -12.93 -10.84
N GLU A 11 -16.73 -12.44 -12.07
CA GLU A 11 -17.32 -13.17 -13.19
C GLU A 11 -16.31 -14.20 -13.74
N GLU A 12 -15.03 -13.87 -13.83
CA GLU A 12 -13.95 -14.79 -14.18
C GLU A 12 -13.82 -15.94 -13.18
N LEU A 13 -13.88 -15.65 -11.87
CA LEU A 13 -13.81 -16.69 -10.84
C LEU A 13 -15.00 -17.65 -10.90
N LYS A 14 -16.19 -17.15 -11.27
CA LYS A 14 -17.38 -18.00 -11.49
C LYS A 14 -17.21 -18.88 -12.72
N ALA A 15 -16.68 -18.35 -13.82
CA ALA A 15 -16.40 -19.11 -15.03
C ALA A 15 -15.33 -20.20 -14.80
N LEU A 16 -14.29 -19.90 -14.02
CA LEU A 16 -13.28 -20.88 -13.64
C LEU A 16 -13.86 -21.96 -12.70
N ALA A 17 -14.76 -21.60 -11.80
CA ALA A 17 -15.44 -22.55 -10.93
C ALA A 17 -16.35 -23.51 -11.71
N THR A 18 -17.11 -23.01 -12.69
CA THR A 18 -17.92 -23.87 -13.57
C THR A 18 -17.07 -24.74 -14.47
N ALA A 19 -15.98 -24.21 -15.05
CA ALA A 19 -15.04 -25.01 -15.83
C ALA A 19 -14.41 -26.12 -14.99
N LYS A 20 -13.98 -25.83 -13.75
CA LYS A 20 -13.44 -26.84 -12.82
C LYS A 20 -14.48 -27.90 -12.46
N LYS A 21 -15.73 -27.50 -12.25
CA LYS A 21 -16.84 -28.43 -11.96
C LYS A 21 -17.11 -29.35 -13.16
N VAL A 22 -17.22 -28.78 -14.36
CA VAL A 22 -17.43 -29.55 -15.60
C VAL A 22 -16.27 -30.51 -15.86
N ILE A 23 -15.02 -30.07 -15.67
CA ILE A 23 -13.86 -30.96 -15.80
C ILE A 23 -13.94 -32.07 -14.75
N SER A 24 -14.16 -31.74 -13.47
CA SER A 24 -14.23 -32.73 -12.39
C SER A 24 -15.36 -33.74 -12.57
N GLU A 25 -16.54 -33.32 -13.06
CA GLU A 25 -17.68 -34.22 -13.32
C GLU A 25 -17.42 -35.12 -14.53
N ASN A 26 -16.73 -34.62 -15.56
CA ASN A 26 -16.38 -35.41 -16.74
C ASN A 26 -15.12 -36.28 -16.56
N THR A 27 -14.24 -35.98 -15.59
CA THR A 27 -13.00 -36.72 -15.33
C THR A 27 -13.04 -37.61 -14.08
N ALA A 28 -14.13 -37.60 -13.29
CA ALA A 28 -14.26 -38.39 -12.06
C ALA A 28 -14.06 -39.92 -12.25
N GLY A 29 -14.31 -40.44 -13.45
CA GLY A 29 -14.00 -41.83 -13.82
C GLY A 29 -12.57 -42.05 -14.32
N ALA A 30 -11.97 -41.02 -14.93
CA ALA A 30 -10.65 -41.09 -15.55
C ALA A 30 -9.51 -40.84 -14.56
N GLU A 31 -9.71 -40.06 -13.49
CA GLU A 31 -8.65 -39.81 -12.49
C GLU A 31 -8.22 -41.09 -11.77
N LYS A 32 -9.16 -41.98 -11.41
CA LYS A 32 -8.83 -43.27 -10.78
C LYS A 32 -8.11 -44.24 -11.71
N LEU A 33 -8.36 -44.17 -13.01
CA LEU A 33 -7.74 -45.06 -14.01
C LEU A 33 -6.41 -44.51 -14.56
N ALA A 34 -6.27 -43.19 -14.70
CA ALA A 34 -5.09 -42.53 -15.24
C ALA A 34 -4.07 -42.13 -14.16
N TYR A 35 -4.52 -41.75 -12.96
CA TYR A 35 -3.66 -41.36 -11.82
C TYR A 35 -3.66 -42.37 -10.67
N GLY A 36 -4.41 -43.46 -10.81
CA GLY A 36 -4.31 -44.62 -9.94
C GLY A 36 -2.95 -45.30 -10.08
N LEU A 37 -1.97 -44.84 -9.30
CA LEU A 37 -0.65 -45.46 -9.06
C LEU A 37 -0.72 -46.89 -8.48
N ASN A 38 -1.92 -47.51 -8.46
CA ASN A 38 -2.18 -48.90 -8.06
C ASN A 38 -2.26 -49.87 -9.24
N GLN A 39 -1.90 -49.46 -10.46
CA GLN A 39 -1.43 -50.44 -11.45
C GLN A 39 -0.12 -51.06 -10.94
N VAL A 40 -0.26 -52.13 -10.15
CA VAL A 40 0.77 -53.16 -10.04
C VAL A 40 0.91 -53.80 -11.42
N SER A 41 1.66 -53.14 -12.30
CA SER A 41 2.28 -53.84 -13.42
C SER A 41 3.15 -54.93 -12.79
N LEU A 42 2.75 -56.19 -12.99
CA LEU A 42 3.56 -57.35 -12.70
C LEU A 42 4.72 -57.38 -13.72
N MET A 43 5.66 -56.45 -13.57
CA MET A 43 6.81 -56.30 -14.45
C MET A 43 7.82 -57.35 -14.04
N GLN A 44 8.01 -58.37 -14.88
CA GLN A 44 9.05 -59.39 -14.69
C GLN A 44 10.42 -58.70 -14.76
N LEU A 45 10.98 -58.34 -13.60
CA LEU A 45 12.36 -57.86 -13.46
C LEU A 45 13.29 -59.07 -13.65
N SER A 46 13.88 -59.19 -14.84
CA SER A 46 14.70 -60.34 -15.21
C SER A 46 16.20 -60.09 -15.03
N THR A 47 16.64 -58.84 -14.85
CA THR A 47 18.07 -58.49 -14.75
C THR A 47 18.40 -57.60 -13.53
N GLY A 48 19.62 -57.68 -13.01
CA GLY A 48 20.08 -56.84 -11.89
C GLY A 48 20.10 -55.34 -12.20
N THR A 49 20.26 -54.98 -13.47
CA THR A 49 20.16 -53.60 -13.96
C THR A 49 18.72 -53.07 -13.90
N ASP A 50 17.71 -53.92 -14.13
CA ASP A 50 16.31 -53.52 -14.01
C ASP A 50 15.92 -53.21 -12.56
N LEU A 51 16.48 -53.98 -11.62
CA LEU A 51 16.24 -53.79 -10.19
C LEU A 51 16.81 -52.44 -9.70
N ALA A 52 18.05 -52.13 -10.07
CA ALA A 52 18.68 -50.85 -9.74
C ALA A 52 17.95 -49.64 -10.34
N ASN A 53 17.45 -49.76 -11.59
CA ASN A 53 16.64 -48.73 -12.24
C ASN A 53 15.31 -48.48 -11.49
N PHE A 54 14.66 -49.55 -11.05
CA PHE A 54 13.40 -49.46 -10.31
C PHE A 54 13.60 -48.84 -8.92
N GLU A 55 14.67 -49.22 -8.23
CA GLU A 55 15.04 -48.66 -6.92
C GLU A 55 15.33 -47.16 -7.00
N ALA A 56 16.08 -46.70 -8.01
CA ALA A 56 16.36 -45.28 -8.21
C ALA A 56 15.08 -44.45 -8.45
N VAL A 57 14.18 -44.92 -9.31
CA VAL A 57 12.89 -44.27 -9.57
C VAL A 57 12.01 -44.26 -8.32
N ARG A 58 12.01 -45.36 -7.56
CA ARG A 58 11.25 -45.47 -6.31
C ARG A 58 11.78 -44.50 -5.26
N TYR A 59 13.09 -44.38 -5.12
CA TYR A 59 13.72 -43.47 -4.18
C TYR A 59 13.33 -42.00 -4.45
N VAL A 60 13.42 -41.55 -5.71
CA VAL A 60 13.01 -40.19 -6.09
C VAL A 60 11.50 -39.96 -5.91
N ARG A 61 10.67 -40.98 -6.18
CA ARG A 61 9.23 -40.92 -5.94
C ARG A 61 8.88 -40.84 -4.46
N ASP A 62 9.59 -41.56 -3.61
CA ASP A 62 9.41 -41.53 -2.16
C ASP A 62 9.88 -40.19 -1.58
N LEU A 63 10.97 -39.62 -2.11
CA LEU A 63 11.39 -38.24 -1.80
C LEU A 63 10.34 -37.20 -2.22
N ALA A 64 9.77 -37.32 -3.42
CA ALA A 64 8.71 -36.45 -3.88
C ALA A 64 7.49 -36.48 -2.95
N ARG A 65 7.13 -37.68 -2.44
CA ARG A 65 6.04 -37.86 -1.48
C ARG A 65 6.37 -37.30 -0.10
N LYS A 66 7.57 -37.55 0.42
CA LYS A 66 8.01 -37.04 1.73
C LYS A 66 8.10 -35.52 1.77
N HIS A 67 8.59 -34.91 0.70
CA HIS A 67 8.74 -33.45 0.60
C HIS A 67 7.56 -32.74 -0.07
N GLY A 68 6.53 -33.47 -0.51
CA GLY A 68 5.38 -32.90 -1.23
C GLY A 68 5.74 -32.18 -2.54
N SER A 69 6.89 -32.48 -3.13
CA SER A 69 7.44 -31.73 -4.27
C SER A 69 6.87 -32.23 -5.60
N LYS A 70 6.14 -31.34 -6.29
CA LYS A 70 5.57 -31.61 -7.62
C LYS A 70 6.66 -31.76 -8.69
N SER A 71 7.75 -31.01 -8.57
CA SER A 71 8.89 -31.08 -9.50
C SER A 71 9.64 -32.41 -9.38
N LEU A 72 9.87 -32.90 -8.16
CA LEU A 72 10.44 -34.24 -7.93
C LEU A 72 9.50 -35.36 -8.40
N ALA A 73 8.18 -35.19 -8.26
CA ALA A 73 7.21 -36.16 -8.75
C ALA A 73 7.22 -36.23 -10.30
N GLN A 74 7.32 -35.08 -10.97
CA GLN A 74 7.47 -35.01 -12.43
C GLN A 74 8.81 -35.61 -12.90
N LEU A 75 9.91 -35.37 -12.16
CA LEU A 75 11.20 -35.98 -12.43
C LEU A 75 11.12 -37.51 -12.30
N ALA A 76 10.54 -38.03 -11.23
CA ALA A 76 10.34 -39.47 -11.06
C ALA A 76 9.51 -40.10 -12.18
N ALA A 77 8.52 -39.37 -12.72
CA ALA A 77 7.73 -39.82 -13.87
C ALA A 77 8.56 -39.85 -15.17
N ARG A 78 9.40 -38.84 -15.40
CA ARG A 78 10.34 -38.79 -16.54
C ARG A 78 11.43 -39.85 -16.45
N MET A 79 11.99 -40.09 -15.26
CA MET A 79 12.95 -41.18 -15.04
C MET A 79 12.31 -42.54 -15.34
N ALA A 80 11.07 -42.75 -14.90
CA ALA A 80 10.33 -43.99 -15.15
C ALA A 80 9.99 -44.21 -16.64
N SER A 81 9.86 -43.16 -17.44
CA SER A 81 9.64 -43.30 -18.89
C SER A 81 10.96 -43.59 -19.62
N VAL A 82 12.04 -42.92 -19.24
CA VAL A 82 13.38 -43.13 -19.82
C VAL A 82 13.91 -44.54 -19.53
N THR A 83 13.74 -45.07 -18.32
CA THR A 83 14.18 -46.43 -17.99
C THR A 83 13.38 -47.50 -18.73
N ARG A 84 12.07 -47.29 -18.93
CA ARG A 84 11.23 -48.21 -19.73
C ARG A 84 11.55 -48.20 -21.23
N SER A 85 11.93 -47.04 -21.77
CA SER A 85 12.30 -46.90 -23.18
C SER A 85 13.75 -47.31 -23.48
N GLY A 86 14.68 -47.09 -22.54
CA GLY A 86 16.10 -47.42 -22.70
C GLY A 86 16.38 -48.92 -22.83
N LEU A 87 15.55 -49.78 -22.18
CA LEU A 87 15.62 -51.24 -22.35
C LEU A 87 15.41 -51.72 -23.80
N ARG A 88 14.82 -50.89 -24.66
CA ARG A 88 14.50 -51.26 -26.06
C ARG A 88 15.55 -50.80 -27.07
N VAL A 89 16.46 -49.90 -26.69
CA VAL A 89 17.32 -49.15 -27.63
C VAL A 89 18.81 -49.31 -27.33
N GLY A 90 19.21 -49.92 -26.21
CA GLY A 90 20.63 -50.16 -25.90
C GLY A 90 21.42 -48.91 -25.48
N GLU A 91 20.75 -47.77 -25.28
CA GLU A 91 21.32 -46.56 -24.68
C GLU A 91 21.41 -46.68 -23.15
N ASP A 92 22.43 -46.07 -22.54
CA ASP A 92 22.57 -45.97 -21.08
C ASP A 92 21.45 -45.11 -20.46
N PRO A 93 20.45 -45.72 -19.80
CA PRO A 93 19.32 -45.00 -19.22
C PRO A 93 19.76 -44.17 -18.00
N PHE A 94 20.84 -44.58 -17.31
CA PHE A 94 21.35 -43.91 -16.11
C PHE A 94 22.06 -42.61 -16.45
N GLY A 95 22.80 -42.55 -17.57
CA GLY A 95 23.38 -41.31 -18.08
C GLY A 95 22.32 -40.23 -18.29
N LYS A 96 21.19 -40.58 -18.92
CA LYS A 96 20.06 -39.66 -19.15
C LYS A 96 19.38 -39.22 -17.84
N VAL A 97 19.21 -40.13 -16.89
CA VAL A 97 18.66 -39.81 -15.57
C VAL A 97 19.58 -38.87 -14.79
N LYS A 98 20.89 -39.10 -14.81
CA LYS A 98 21.88 -38.20 -14.20
C LYS A 98 21.85 -36.81 -14.83
N GLY A 99 21.74 -36.73 -16.16
CA GLY A 99 21.53 -35.46 -16.87
C GLY A 99 20.28 -34.72 -16.39
N LEU A 100 19.13 -35.38 -16.35
CA LEU A 100 17.89 -34.78 -15.87
C LEU A 100 17.95 -34.30 -14.41
N ILE A 101 18.72 -34.99 -13.55
CA ILE A 101 18.96 -34.57 -12.17
C ILE A 101 19.90 -33.35 -12.14
N ALA A 102 20.98 -33.36 -12.92
CA ALA A 102 21.92 -32.25 -13.03
C ALA A 102 21.23 -30.98 -13.54
N ASP A 103 20.44 -31.08 -14.62
CA ASP A 103 19.65 -29.97 -15.17
C ASP A 103 18.66 -29.41 -14.13
N MET A 104 18.07 -30.28 -13.31
CA MET A 104 17.16 -29.85 -12.24
C MET A 104 17.90 -29.14 -11.11
N ILE A 105 19.10 -29.57 -10.75
CA ILE A 105 19.93 -28.93 -9.74
C ILE A 105 20.39 -27.55 -10.24
N GLU A 106 20.93 -27.47 -11.45
CA GLU A 106 21.38 -26.21 -12.05
C GLU A 106 20.23 -25.18 -12.13
N ARG A 107 19.03 -25.63 -12.54
CA ARG A 107 17.85 -24.77 -12.55
C ARG A 107 17.48 -24.29 -11.14
N LEU A 108 17.55 -25.14 -10.13
CA LEU A 108 17.23 -24.76 -8.74
C LEU A 108 18.25 -23.80 -8.15
N GLU A 109 19.54 -23.98 -8.46
CA GLU A 109 20.60 -23.06 -8.03
C GLU A 109 20.41 -21.68 -8.70
N SER A 110 20.14 -21.66 -10.00
CA SER A 110 19.86 -20.43 -10.75
C SER A 110 18.60 -19.70 -10.24
N GLU A 111 17.52 -20.43 -9.97
CA GLU A 111 16.29 -19.88 -9.37
C GLU A 111 16.55 -19.34 -7.95
N ALA A 112 17.34 -20.03 -7.13
CA ALA A 112 17.67 -19.59 -5.78
C ALA A 112 18.50 -18.30 -5.78
N ASP A 113 19.47 -18.17 -6.67
CA ASP A 113 20.29 -16.95 -6.80
C ASP A 113 19.45 -15.75 -7.30
N ALA A 114 18.54 -15.99 -8.25
CA ALA A 114 17.61 -14.98 -8.73
C ALA A 114 16.65 -14.52 -7.61
N ASP A 115 16.10 -15.45 -6.85
CA ASP A 115 15.21 -15.17 -5.71
C ASP A 115 15.94 -14.43 -4.59
N ALA A 116 17.19 -14.79 -4.28
CA ALA A 116 18.01 -14.09 -3.29
C ALA A 116 18.27 -12.64 -3.72
N SER A 117 18.61 -12.43 -4.99
CA SER A 117 18.82 -11.09 -5.56
C SER A 117 17.55 -10.26 -5.56
N HIS A 118 16.42 -10.85 -5.98
CA HIS A 118 15.12 -10.19 -6.00
C HIS A 118 14.63 -9.85 -4.59
N LYS A 119 14.82 -10.76 -3.62
CA LYS A 119 14.52 -10.48 -2.22
C LYS A 119 15.34 -9.31 -1.69
N GLY A 120 16.64 -9.27 -1.96
CA GLY A 120 17.49 -8.15 -1.56
C GLY A 120 17.03 -6.82 -2.16
N PHE A 121 16.60 -6.82 -3.42
CA PHE A 121 16.00 -5.65 -4.06
C PHE A 121 14.68 -5.23 -3.38
N CYS A 122 13.75 -6.17 -3.16
CA CYS A 122 12.49 -5.88 -2.49
C CYS A 122 12.68 -5.35 -1.07
N ASP A 123 13.57 -5.96 -0.28
CA ASP A 123 13.85 -5.54 1.10
C ASP A 123 14.41 -4.12 1.12
N LYS A 124 15.32 -3.79 0.19
CA LYS A 124 15.90 -2.44 0.05
C LYS A 124 14.85 -1.41 -0.36
N GLU A 125 14.12 -1.66 -1.45
CA GLU A 125 13.13 -0.71 -1.97
C GLU A 125 11.98 -0.49 -0.99
N LEU A 126 11.53 -1.53 -0.29
CA LEU A 126 10.52 -1.41 0.76
C LEU A 126 11.02 -0.60 1.95
N ALA A 127 12.26 -0.83 2.39
CA ALA A 127 12.85 -0.05 3.48
C ALA A 127 12.96 1.45 3.11
N GLU A 128 13.46 1.75 1.91
CA GLU A 128 13.55 3.14 1.42
C GLU A 128 12.16 3.78 1.26
N THR A 129 11.19 3.04 0.73
CA THR A 129 9.82 3.52 0.53
C THR A 129 9.12 3.78 1.86
N ASN A 130 9.27 2.90 2.85
CA ASN A 130 8.70 3.08 4.18
C ASN A 130 9.31 4.30 4.88
N THR A 131 10.63 4.47 4.80
CA THR A 131 11.31 5.65 5.37
C THR A 131 10.79 6.94 4.73
N LYS A 132 10.73 6.99 3.38
CA LYS A 132 10.19 8.15 2.66
C LYS A 132 8.72 8.40 3.01
N LYS A 133 7.93 7.36 3.21
CA LYS A 133 6.53 7.46 3.61
C LYS A 133 6.41 8.08 5.00
N ASP A 134 7.17 7.59 5.96
CA ASP A 134 7.15 8.09 7.34
C ASP A 134 7.59 9.56 7.41
N ASP A 135 8.66 9.92 6.70
CA ASP A 135 9.13 11.31 6.58
C ASP A 135 8.04 12.22 6.00
N LYS A 136 7.37 11.77 4.93
CA LYS A 136 6.30 12.53 4.27
C LYS A 136 5.05 12.64 5.15
N THR A 137 4.70 11.59 5.88
CA THR A 137 3.59 11.64 6.85
C THR A 137 3.89 12.62 7.97
N ALA A 138 5.11 12.62 8.53
CA ALA A 138 5.52 13.59 9.53
C ALA A 138 5.51 15.04 9.00
N GLU A 139 5.94 15.25 7.74
CA GLU A 139 5.87 16.55 7.07
C GLU A 139 4.42 17.03 6.90
N ILE A 140 3.51 16.14 6.51
CA ILE A 140 2.07 16.44 6.40
C ILE A 140 1.49 16.86 7.75
N GLU A 141 1.75 16.10 8.82
CA GLU A 141 1.27 16.43 10.16
C GLU A 141 1.80 17.80 10.61
N LYS A 142 3.09 18.07 10.42
CA LYS A 142 3.69 19.37 10.72
C LYS A 142 3.03 20.50 9.93
N LEU A 143 2.77 20.31 8.64
CA LEU A 143 2.09 21.31 7.83
C LEU A 143 0.64 21.52 8.27
N ALA A 144 -0.08 20.45 8.61
CA ALA A 144 -1.45 20.53 9.12
C ALA A 144 -1.53 21.35 10.42
N THR A 145 -0.67 21.05 11.41
CA THR A 145 -0.62 21.82 12.66
C THR A 145 -0.30 23.30 12.42
N LYS A 146 0.57 23.61 11.45
CA LYS A 146 0.89 25.00 11.09
C LYS A 146 -0.28 25.70 10.40
N ILE A 147 -1.02 25.00 9.55
CA ILE A 147 -2.26 25.52 8.93
C ILE A 147 -3.29 25.85 10.01
N ASP A 148 -3.48 24.98 11.01
CA ASP A 148 -4.41 25.21 12.11
C ASP A 148 -4.02 26.43 12.94
N GLN A 149 -2.73 26.55 13.31
CA GLN A 149 -2.21 27.71 14.02
C GLN A 149 -2.41 29.02 13.25
N LEU A 150 -2.10 29.03 11.95
CA LEU A 150 -2.26 30.21 11.10
C LEU A 150 -3.74 30.57 10.90
N SER A 151 -4.61 29.57 10.80
CA SER A 151 -6.05 29.77 10.67
C SER A 151 -6.65 30.37 11.95
N ALA A 152 -6.27 29.86 13.12
CA ALA A 152 -6.66 30.43 14.41
C ALA A 152 -6.17 31.88 14.55
N ARG A 153 -4.91 32.16 14.20
CA ARG A 153 -4.34 33.51 14.23
C ARG A 153 -5.05 34.45 13.26
N SER A 154 -5.40 33.97 12.07
CA SER A 154 -6.19 34.74 11.09
C SER A 154 -7.56 35.12 11.63
N ALA A 155 -8.26 34.17 12.29
CA ALA A 155 -9.54 34.44 12.92
C ALA A 155 -9.42 35.46 14.06
N GLN A 156 -8.40 35.33 14.91
CA GLN A 156 -8.12 36.28 15.98
C GLN A 156 -7.86 37.70 15.43
N LEU A 157 -6.98 37.84 14.43
CA LEU A 157 -6.68 39.14 13.82
C LEU A 157 -7.92 39.78 13.20
N LYS A 158 -8.81 39.00 12.57
CA LYS A 158 -10.08 39.52 12.05
C LYS A 158 -10.99 40.06 13.16
N ALA A 159 -11.06 39.35 14.29
CA ALA A 159 -11.83 39.81 15.45
C ALA A 159 -11.22 41.10 16.06
N GLU A 160 -9.91 41.17 16.19
CA GLU A 160 -9.19 42.35 16.66
C GLU A 160 -9.41 43.56 15.74
N VAL A 161 -9.34 43.37 14.42
CA VAL A 161 -9.62 44.43 13.44
C VAL A 161 -11.04 44.97 13.60
N ALA A 162 -12.04 44.08 13.71
CA ALA A 162 -13.42 44.49 13.90
C ALA A 162 -13.62 45.26 15.22
N ALA A 163 -12.98 44.81 16.30
CA ALA A 163 -13.02 45.50 17.60
C ALA A 163 -12.37 46.89 17.54
N LEU A 164 -11.18 47.00 16.92
CA LEU A 164 -10.48 48.27 16.76
C LEU A 164 -11.24 49.25 15.87
N GLN A 165 -11.87 48.77 14.79
CA GLN A 165 -12.73 49.60 13.94
C GLN A 165 -13.92 50.17 14.71
N LYS A 166 -14.55 49.35 15.56
CA LYS A 166 -15.64 49.81 16.44
C LYS A 166 -15.14 50.86 17.44
N ALA A 167 -14.03 50.59 18.12
CA ALA A 167 -13.42 51.52 19.07
C ALA A 167 -13.05 52.86 18.42
N LEU A 168 -12.51 52.85 17.19
CA LEU A 168 -12.21 54.06 16.42
C LEU A 168 -13.49 54.86 16.09
N SER A 169 -14.58 54.19 15.72
CA SER A 169 -15.86 54.85 15.46
C SER A 169 -16.43 55.51 16.72
N GLU A 170 -16.37 54.81 17.86
CA GLU A 170 -16.83 55.33 19.15
C GLU A 170 -15.97 56.52 19.60
N LEU A 171 -14.64 56.41 19.48
CA LEU A 171 -13.72 57.50 19.80
C LEU A 171 -13.97 58.73 18.93
N ALA A 172 -14.18 58.56 17.62
CA ALA A 172 -14.48 59.66 16.71
C ALA A 172 -15.79 60.39 17.07
N LYS A 173 -16.82 59.65 17.48
CA LYS A 173 -18.09 60.23 17.96
C LYS A 173 -17.89 61.01 19.27
N ALA A 174 -17.21 60.40 20.24
CA ALA A 174 -16.92 61.06 21.51
C ALA A 174 -16.10 62.34 21.32
N GLN A 175 -15.12 62.32 20.42
CA GLN A 175 -14.32 63.49 20.10
C GLN A 175 -15.16 64.60 19.44
N ALA A 176 -16.04 64.26 18.50
CA ALA A 176 -16.95 65.24 17.89
C ALA A 176 -17.92 65.86 18.91
N GLU A 177 -18.43 65.07 19.87
CA GLU A 177 -19.27 65.58 20.96
C GLU A 177 -18.49 66.51 21.89
N MET A 178 -17.28 66.13 22.28
CA MET A 178 -16.40 66.99 23.09
C MET A 178 -16.05 68.30 22.37
N ASP A 179 -15.74 68.25 21.08
CA ASP A 179 -15.43 69.44 20.28
C ASP A 179 -16.65 70.38 20.20
N LYS A 180 -17.86 69.82 20.04
CA LYS A 180 -19.11 70.58 20.05
C LYS A 180 -19.35 71.25 21.41
N MET A 181 -19.20 70.52 22.52
CA MET A 181 -19.35 71.09 23.86
C MET A 181 -18.34 72.21 24.09
N ARG A 182 -17.08 72.01 23.70
CA ARG A 182 -16.01 73.02 23.86
C ARG A 182 -16.27 74.29 23.04
N GLN A 183 -16.89 74.16 21.86
CA GLN A 183 -17.31 75.31 21.06
C GLN A 183 -18.48 76.06 21.71
N GLN A 184 -19.45 75.34 22.27
CA GLN A 184 -20.58 75.94 23.00
C GLN A 184 -20.10 76.68 24.25
N GLU A 185 -19.30 76.03 25.10
CA GLU A 185 -18.71 76.63 26.30
C GLU A 185 -17.87 77.86 25.96
N LYS A 186 -17.09 77.82 24.88
CA LYS A 186 -16.33 79.00 24.41
C LYS A 186 -17.26 80.15 24.03
N ALA A 187 -18.34 79.88 23.29
CA ALA A 187 -19.29 80.90 22.90
C ALA A 187 -19.99 81.51 24.13
N ASP A 188 -20.44 80.69 25.07
CA ASP A 188 -21.10 81.15 26.30
C ASP A 188 -20.14 81.94 27.18
N PHE A 189 -18.88 81.49 27.31
CA PHE A 189 -17.83 82.23 28.01
C PHE A 189 -17.56 83.59 27.36
N THR A 190 -17.51 83.68 26.02
CA THR A 190 -17.29 84.97 25.34
C THR A 190 -18.43 85.98 25.60
N LYS A 191 -19.68 85.51 25.63
CA LYS A 191 -20.84 86.34 25.99
C LYS A 191 -20.77 86.78 27.45
N ALA A 192 -20.63 85.81 28.36
CA ALA A 192 -20.56 86.08 29.79
C ALA A 192 -19.40 87.03 30.13
N LYS A 193 -18.24 86.87 29.48
CA LYS A 193 -17.11 87.78 29.64
C LYS A 193 -17.49 89.22 29.26
N ALA A 194 -18.08 89.42 28.08
CA ALA A 194 -18.52 90.75 27.64
C ALA A 194 -19.54 91.37 28.61
N ASP A 195 -20.53 90.59 29.04
CA ASP A 195 -21.54 91.05 30.00
C ASP A 195 -20.91 91.43 31.36
N THR A 196 -19.94 90.63 31.84
CA THR A 196 -19.23 90.94 33.09
C THR A 196 -18.31 92.16 32.97
N GLU A 197 -17.65 92.38 31.82
CA GLU A 197 -16.83 93.56 31.57
C GLU A 197 -17.70 94.83 31.52
N GLN A 198 -18.84 94.79 30.83
CA GLN A 198 -19.82 95.88 30.83
C GLN A 198 -20.38 96.16 32.23
N GLY A 199 -20.71 95.13 32.99
CA GLY A 199 -21.15 95.28 34.38
C GLY A 199 -20.09 95.92 35.27
N LEU A 200 -18.82 95.53 35.11
CA LEU A 200 -17.68 96.12 35.82
C LEU A 200 -17.48 97.61 35.47
N GLU A 201 -17.63 97.99 34.21
CA GLU A 201 -17.58 99.41 33.81
C GLU A 201 -18.74 100.21 34.40
N GLY A 202 -19.96 99.65 34.39
CA GLY A 202 -21.13 100.28 35.00
C GLY A 202 -20.94 100.55 36.50
N VAL A 203 -20.35 99.60 37.23
CA VAL A 203 -20.03 99.78 38.66
C VAL A 203 -18.92 100.80 38.88
N LYS A 204 -17.92 100.89 38.01
CA LYS A 204 -16.83 101.88 38.12
C LYS A 204 -17.27 103.32 37.82
N MET A 205 -18.36 103.50 37.07
CA MET A 205 -18.93 104.81 36.76
C MET A 205 -19.94 105.31 37.81
N ALA A 206 -20.31 104.48 38.78
CA ALA A 206 -21.12 104.85 39.95
C ALA A 206 -20.23 105.22 41.14
#